data_AF-A0A359CDH2-F1
#
_entry.id   AF-A0A359CDH2-F1
#
_cell.length_a   1.000
_cell.length_b   1.000
_cell.length_c   1.000
_cell.angle_alpha   90.00
_cell.angle_beta   90.00
_cell.angle_gamma   90.00
#
_symmetry.space_group_name_H-M   'P 1'
#
loop_
_entity.id
_entity.type
_entity.pdbx_description
1 polymer ?
#
loop_
_entity_poly.entity_id
_entity_poly.type
_entity_poly.pdbx_seq_one_letter_code
_entity_poly.pdbx_strand_id
1 'polypeptide(L)' 'MNAKQKQRRKYKLHYNLRRKGNTVVAREKFVTKRAKEVSPTEKKWLSELIAFGYCVGDGLFTPPYY' A
#
# COMPACT_ATOMS: atom_id res chain seq x y z
N MET A 1 3.18 7.49 18.38
CA MET A 1 2.33 8.37 17.52
C MET A 1 0.95 8.49 18.13
N ASN A 2 0.45 9.72 18.25
CA ASN A 2 -0.96 10.00 18.58
C ASN A 2 -1.88 9.54 17.42
N ALA A 3 -3.15 9.24 17.69
CA ALA A 3 -4.16 8.81 16.72
C ALA A 3 -4.24 9.71 15.48
N LYS A 4 -4.20 11.04 15.66
CA LYS A 4 -4.22 12.02 14.55
C LYS A 4 -3.00 11.89 13.62
N GLN A 5 -1.83 11.61 14.19
CA GLN A 5 -0.59 11.40 13.43
C GLN A 5 -0.64 10.07 12.67
N LYS A 6 -1.14 8.99 13.30
CA LYS A 6 -1.35 7.70 12.64
C LYS A 6 -2.29 7.85 11.44
N GLN A 7 -3.39 8.59 11.59
CA GLN A 7 -4.36 8.81 10.51
C GLN A 7 -3.76 9.59 9.33
N ARG A 8 -3.06 10.69 9.61
CA ARG A 8 -2.34 11.46 8.57
C ARG A 8 -1.32 10.60 7.83
N ARG A 9 -0.60 9.73 8.55
CA ARG A 9 0.37 8.82 7.96
C ARG A 9 -0.30 7.80 7.04
N LYS A 10 -1.40 7.16 7.46
CA LYS A 10 -2.18 6.25 6.60
C LYS A 10 -2.61 6.93 5.30
N TYR A 11 -3.20 8.13 5.37
CA TYR A 11 -3.60 8.86 4.17
C TYR A 11 -2.43 9.17 3.23
N LYS A 12 -1.27 9.55 3.78
CA LYS A 12 -0.06 9.78 2.99
C LYS A 12 0.41 8.50 2.29
N LEU A 13 0.38 7.36 2.98
CA LEU A 13 0.73 6.06 2.39
C LEU A 13 -0.23 5.67 1.27
N HIS A 14 -1.55 5.84 1.49
CA HIS A 14 -2.56 5.56 0.47
C HIS A 14 -2.33 6.41 -0.78
N TYR A 15 -2.11 7.70 -0.60
CA TYR A 15 -1.84 8.63 -1.70
C TYR A 15 -0.59 8.23 -2.47
N ASN A 16 0.52 7.94 -1.78
CA ASN A 16 1.78 7.55 -2.41
C ASN A 16 1.65 6.25 -3.22
N LEU A 17 0.96 5.24 -2.68
CA LEU A 17 0.75 3.96 -3.35
C LEU A 17 -0.15 4.09 -4.57
N ARG A 18 -1.25 4.85 -4.46
CA ARG A 18 -2.12 5.17 -5.60
C ARG A 18 -1.39 5.93 -6.69
N ARG A 19 -0.56 6.91 -6.33
CA ARG A 19 0.29 7.66 -7.28
C ARG A 19 1.30 6.75 -8.01
N LYS A 20 1.71 5.65 -7.39
CA LYS A 20 2.56 4.64 -8.04
C LYS A 20 1.77 3.66 -8.93
N GLY A 21 0.44 3.69 -8.89
CA GLY A 21 -0.42 2.81 -9.68
C GLY A 21 -0.93 1.58 -8.92
N ASN A 22 -0.74 1.52 -7.60
CA ASN A 22 -1.32 0.45 -6.77
C ASN A 22 -2.77 0.78 -6.42
N THR A 23 -3.63 -0.24 -6.29
CA THR A 23 -5.02 -0.06 -5.88
C THR A 23 -5.12 -0.14 -4.36
N VAL A 24 -5.78 0.84 -3.74
CA VAL A 24 -5.95 0.89 -2.27
C VAL A 24 -7.43 1.03 -1.94
N VAL A 25 -8.00 -0.02 -1.35
CA VAL A 25 -9.38 -0.08 -0.86
C VAL A 25 -9.38 0.14 0.65
N ALA A 26 -9.45 1.41 1.06
CA ALA A 26 -9.27 1.81 2.46
C ALA A 26 -10.36 1.25 3.41
N ARG A 27 -11.60 1.11 2.92
CA ARG A 27 -12.73 0.58 3.70
C ARG A 27 -12.48 -0.87 4.14
N GLU A 28 -11.93 -1.68 3.23
CA GLU A 28 -11.64 -3.10 3.44
C GLU A 28 -10.23 -3.33 3.97
N LYS A 29 -9.44 -2.26 4.10
CA LYS A 29 -8.01 -2.31 4.42
C LYS A 29 -7.24 -3.24 3.48
N PHE A 30 -7.55 -3.19 2.19
CA PHE A 30 -6.90 -4.03 1.18
C PHE A 30 -6.07 -3.18 0.20
N VAL A 31 -4.90 -3.69 -0.17
CA VAL A 31 -4.03 -3.10 -1.19
C VAL A 31 -3.70 -4.15 -2.25
N THR A 32 -3.92 -3.82 -3.51
CA THR A 32 -3.48 -4.62 -4.65
C THR A 32 -2.24 -3.98 -5.26
N LYS A 33 -1.14 -4.74 -5.28
CA LYS A 33 0.12 -4.28 -5.89
C LYS A 33 -0.05 -4.12 -7.40
N ARG A 34 0.61 -3.12 -7.97
CA ARG A 34 0.66 -2.88 -9.42
C ARG A 34 1.54 -3.88 -10.17
N ALA A 35 2.51 -4.46 -9.49
CA ALA A 35 3.51 -5.38 -10.00
C ALA A 35 3.85 -6.40 -8.90
N LYS A 36 4.23 -7.63 -9.29
CA LYS A 36 4.48 -8.72 -8.34
C LYS A 36 5.59 -8.32 -7.37
N GLU A 37 6.60 -7.67 -7.93
CA GLU A 37 7.64 -6.96 -7.21
C GLU A 37 7.46 -5.45 -7.38
N VAL A 38 7.64 -4.71 -6.29
CA VAL A 38 7.56 -3.24 -6.30
C VAL A 38 8.86 -2.64 -5.78
N SER A 39 9.07 -1.35 -6.00
CA SER A 39 10.30 -0.66 -5.57
C SER A 39 10.54 -0.79 -4.06
N PRO A 40 11.80 -0.71 -3.57
CA PRO A 40 12.09 -0.79 -2.13
C PRO A 40 11.33 0.24 -1.30
N THR A 41 11.09 1.43 -1.86
CA THR A 41 10.29 2.47 -1.20
C THR A 41 8.81 2.08 -1.09
N GLU A 42 8.23 1.49 -2.14
CA GLU A 42 6.87 0.94 -2.09
C GLU A 42 6.78 -0.23 -1.09
N LYS A 43 7.77 -1.13 -1.04
CA LYS A 43 7.84 -2.23 -0.05
C LYS A 43 7.80 -1.68 1.38
N LYS A 44 8.53 -0.59 1.67
CA LYS A 44 8.51 0.09 2.98
C LYS A 44 7.11 0.63 3.32
N TRP A 45 6.44 1.27 2.36
CA TRP A 45 5.08 1.80 2.58
C TRP A 45 4.04 0.69 2.79
N LEU A 46 4.13 -0.40 2.03
CA LEU A 46 3.25 -1.57 2.17
C LEU A 46 3.45 -2.25 3.51
N SER A 47 4.71 -2.45 3.94
CA SER A 47 5.03 -3.00 5.27
C SER A 47 4.43 -2.17 6.40
N GLU A 48 4.46 -0.84 6.28
CA GLU A 48 3.84 0.05 7.26
C GLU A 48 2.31 -0.07 7.28
N LEU A 49 1.67 -0.24 6.12
CA LEU A 49 0.22 -0.50 6.06
C LEU A 49 -0.15 -1.87 6.65
N ILE A 50 0.68 -2.89 6.46
CA ILE A 50 0.51 -4.21 7.09
C ILE A 50 0.52 -4.04 8.62
N ALA A 51 1.46 -3.25 9.16
CA ALA A 51 1.50 -2.93 10.60
C ALA A 51 0.24 -2.15 11.08
N PHE A 52 -0.47 -1.47 10.17
CA PHE A 52 -1.76 -0.85 10.44
C PHE A 52 -2.97 -1.77 10.23
N GLY A 53 -2.74 -3.05 9.93
CA GLY A 53 -3.76 -4.09 9.73
C GLY A 53 -4.35 -4.12 8.32
N TYR A 54 -3.57 -3.73 7.30
CA TYR A 54 -3.96 -3.89 5.91
C TYR A 54 -3.48 -5.24 5.36
N CYS A 55 -4.31 -5.86 4.53
CA CYS A 55 -3.94 -6.98 3.69
C CYS A 55 -3.35 -6.45 2.36
N VAL A 56 -2.26 -7.06 1.91
CA VAL A 56 -1.60 -6.71 0.65
C VAL A 56 -1.59 -7.96 -0.24
N GLY A 57 -2.13 -7.84 -1.44
CA GLY A 57 -2.20 -8.92 -2.41
C GLY A 57 -1.67 -8.53 -3.79
N ASP A 58 -1.40 -9.53 -4.61
CA ASP A 58 -1.21 -9.39 -6.05
C ASP A 58 -2.55 -9.57 -6.75
N GLY A 59 -2.85 -8.72 -7.73
CA GLY A 59 -3.99 -8.93 -8.63
C GLY A 59 -3.69 -10.01 -9.68
N LEU A 60 -4.74 -10.57 -10.29
CA LEU A 60 -4.63 -11.68 -11.25
C LEU A 60 -3.71 -11.36 -12.45
N PHE A 61 -3.67 -10.11 -12.90
CA PHE A 61 -2.90 -9.66 -14.06
C PHE A 61 -1.69 -8.80 -13.69
N THR A 62 -1.18 -8.97 -12.48
CA THR A 62 -0.08 -8.15 -11.97
C THR A 62 1.23 -8.56 -12.65
N PRO A 63 1.84 -7.71 -13.50
CA PRO A 63 3.05 -8.08 -14.21
C PRO A 63 4.26 -8.22 -13.27
N PRO A 64 5.25 -9.06 -13.60
CA PRO A 64 6.57 -9.00 -12.97
C PRO A 64 7.24 -7.65 -13.30
N TYR A 65 8.00 -7.12 -12.36
CA TYR A 65 8.82 -5.93 -12.59
C TYR A 65 10.23 -6.41 -12.96
N TYR A 66 10.64 -6.20 -14.21
CA TYR A 66 11.99 -6.48 -14.69
C TYR A 66 12.85 -5.22 -14.65
#